data_AF-A0AA40VAE6-F1
#
_entry.id   AF-A0AA40VAE6-F1
#
_cell.length_a   1.000
_cell.length_b   1.000
_cell.length_c   1.000
_cell.angle_alpha   90.00
_cell.angle_beta   90.00
_cell.angle_gamma   90.00
#
_symmetry.space_group_name_H-M   'P 1'
#
loop_
_entity.id
_entity.type
_entity.pdbx_description
1 polymer ?
#
loop_
_entity_poly.entity_id
_entity_poly.type
_entity_poly.pdbx_seq_one_letter_code
_entity_poly.pdbx_strand_id
1 'polypeptide(L)'
;MLSALIRSPRGPVTEQIRRVGEARVYTSVIVEAELRYGAARKGSERLSRQVEAVLGSIPIEPWREPFGRIYAELRLGLERAGTPIGANDLLIGAQALADGSVLVTDNTREFERLTDLTIENWVRP
;
A
#
# COMPACT_ATOMS: atom_id res chain seq x y z
N MET A 1 1.92 5.28 3.26
CA MET A 1 1.80 4.72 4.65
C MET A 1 3.11 4.16 5.23
N LEU A 2 3.68 3.03 4.75
CA LEU A 2 4.83 2.40 5.42
C LEU A 2 6.09 3.28 5.50
N SER A 3 6.28 4.17 4.55
CA SER A 3 7.31 5.21 4.60
C SER A 3 7.14 6.18 5.80
N ALA A 4 5.91 6.40 6.28
CA ALA A 4 5.66 7.14 7.52
C ALA A 4 6.01 6.32 8.76
N LEU A 5 5.74 5.00 8.75
CA LEU A 5 6.14 4.11 9.85
C LEU A 5 7.67 4.04 9.99
N ILE A 6 8.41 3.97 8.88
CA ILE A 6 9.89 4.01 8.87
C ILE A 6 10.42 5.33 9.44
N ARG A 7 9.79 6.46 9.09
CA ARG A 7 10.19 7.80 9.58
C ARG A 7 9.79 8.04 11.03
N SER A 8 8.68 7.48 11.47
CA SER A 8 8.12 7.69 12.80
C SER A 8 7.51 6.39 13.37
N PRO A 9 8.35 5.49 13.91
CA PRO A 9 7.92 4.18 14.43
C PRO A 9 6.95 4.25 15.62
N ARG A 10 6.83 5.41 16.27
CA ARG A 10 5.87 5.69 17.36
C ARG A 10 4.80 6.72 16.95
N GLY A 11 4.58 6.87 15.64
CA GLY A 11 3.65 7.82 15.07
C GLY A 11 2.19 7.32 15.07
N PRO A 12 1.27 8.13 14.51
CA PRO A 12 -0.16 7.82 14.49
C PRO A 12 -0.48 6.49 13.77
N VAL A 13 0.27 6.15 12.73
CA VAL A 13 0.10 4.86 12.01
C VAL A 13 0.32 3.66 12.93
N THR A 14 1.34 3.69 13.79
CA THR A 14 1.60 2.59 14.75
C THR A 14 0.44 2.42 15.73
N GLU A 15 -0.12 3.54 16.20
CA GLU A 15 -1.27 3.51 17.10
C GLU A 15 -2.51 2.94 16.42
N GLN A 16 -2.71 3.29 15.14
CA GLN A 16 -3.79 2.72 14.33
C GLN A 16 -3.66 1.22 14.14
N ILE A 17 -2.45 0.74 13.81
CA ILE A 17 -2.16 -0.70 13.69
C ILE A 17 -2.51 -1.44 15.00
N ARG A 18 -2.12 -0.89 16.15
CA ARG A 18 -2.47 -1.46 17.46
C ARG A 18 -3.97 -1.50 17.71
N ARG A 19 -4.67 -0.43 17.34
CA ARG A 19 -6.13 -0.30 17.52
C ARG A 19 -6.92 -1.29 16.68
N VAL A 20 -6.55 -1.48 15.42
CA VAL A 20 -7.23 -2.44 14.52
C VAL A 20 -6.76 -3.88 14.77
N GLY A 21 -5.57 -4.05 15.34
CA GLY A 21 -4.93 -5.32 15.62
C GLY A 21 -3.93 -5.70 14.52
N GLU A 22 -2.70 -6.01 14.92
CA GLU A 22 -1.58 -6.32 14.00
C GLU A 22 -1.89 -7.45 13.02
N ALA A 23 -2.65 -8.46 13.46
CA ALA A 23 -3.06 -9.60 12.62
C ALA A 23 -4.05 -9.23 11.48
N ARG A 24 -4.59 -8.01 11.47
CA ARG A 24 -5.52 -7.52 10.44
C ARG A 24 -4.87 -6.58 9.44
N VAL A 25 -3.57 -6.33 9.56
CA VAL A 25 -2.83 -5.41 8.71
C VAL A 25 -1.82 -6.20 7.90
N TYR A 26 -1.72 -5.88 6.61
CA TYR A 26 -0.71 -6.42 5.72
C TYR A 26 -0.21 -5.33 4.78
N THR A 27 0.84 -5.64 4.02
CA THR A 27 1.32 -4.80 2.92
C THR A 27 1.36 -5.60 1.62
N SER A 28 1.14 -4.92 0.50
CA SER A 28 1.32 -5.50 -0.83
C SER A 28 2.79 -5.80 -1.11
N VAL A 29 3.05 -6.88 -1.85
CA VAL A 29 4.37 -7.17 -2.46
C VAL A 29 4.90 -6.02 -3.33
N ILE A 30 4.02 -5.18 -3.89
CA ILE A 30 4.44 -3.99 -4.65
C ILE A 30 5.07 -2.94 -3.74
N VAL A 31 4.47 -2.69 -2.57
CA VAL A 31 5.02 -1.73 -1.60
C VAL A 31 6.34 -2.25 -1.02
N GLU A 32 6.45 -3.56 -0.77
CA GLU A 32 7.71 -4.21 -0.40
C GLU A 32 8.82 -3.92 -1.42
N ALA A 33 8.54 -4.15 -2.71
CA ALA A 33 9.48 -3.92 -3.80
C ALA A 33 9.91 -2.44 -3.88
N GLU A 34 8.97 -1.51 -3.76
CA GLU A 34 9.25 -0.07 -3.79
C GLU A 34 10.15 0.37 -2.63
N LEU A 35 9.89 -0.13 -1.41
CA LEU A 35 10.68 0.20 -0.23
C LEU A 35 12.12 -0.32 -0.36
N ARG A 36 12.30 -1.57 -0.78
CA ARG A 36 13.63 -2.15 -1.00
C ARG A 36 14.39 -1.43 -2.10
N TYR A 37 13.73 -1.14 -3.23
CA TYR A 37 14.31 -0.35 -4.30
C TYR A 37 14.74 1.05 -3.81
N GLY A 38 13.86 1.73 -3.06
CA GLY A 38 14.15 3.04 -2.50
C GLY A 38 15.35 3.04 -1.56
N ALA A 39 15.47 2.01 -0.71
CA ALA A 39 16.62 1.84 0.17
C ALA A 39 17.92 1.57 -0.60
N ALA A 40 17.89 0.64 -1.55
CA ALA A 40 19.04 0.30 -2.40
C ALA A 40 19.53 1.51 -3.20
N ARG A 41 18.61 2.26 -3.82
CA ARG A 41 18.93 3.47 -4.60
C ARG A 41 19.56 4.56 -3.74
N LYS A 42 19.22 4.66 -2.46
CA LYS A 42 19.82 5.62 -1.52
C LYS A 42 21.20 5.19 -1.02
N GLY A 43 21.56 3.92 -1.14
CA GLY A 43 22.86 3.39 -0.69
C GLY A 43 23.10 3.51 0.82
N SER A 44 22.05 3.61 1.63
CA SER A 44 22.16 3.81 3.08
C SER A 44 21.85 2.53 3.85
N GLU A 45 22.87 1.92 4.46
CA GLU A 45 22.70 0.73 5.30
C GLU A 45 21.73 0.95 6.47
N ARG A 46 21.72 2.17 7.03
CA ARG A 46 20.77 2.55 8.07
C ARG A 46 19.33 2.46 7.54
N LEU A 47 19.07 3.05 6.38
CA LEU A 47 17.74 3.02 5.77
C LEU A 47 17.33 1.59 5.41
N SER A 48 18.23 0.80 4.82
CA SER A 48 17.96 -0.61 4.50
C SER A 48 17.57 -1.41 5.74
N ARG A 49 18.30 -1.26 6.86
CA ARG A 49 17.94 -1.91 8.13
C ARG A 49 16.57 -1.47 8.65
N GLN A 50 16.23 -0.18 8.53
CA GLN A 50 14.92 0.31 8.94
C GLN A 50 13.79 -0.22 8.05
N VAL A 51 14.02 -0.35 6.75
CA VAL A 51 13.07 -0.95 5.81
C VAL A 51 12.83 -2.42 6.14
N GLU A 52 13.89 -3.22 6.29
CA GLU A 52 13.74 -4.64 6.63
C GLU A 52 13.10 -4.85 8.02
N ALA A 53 13.38 -3.99 8.99
CA ALA A 53 12.71 -4.05 10.30
C ALA A 53 11.19 -3.82 10.19
N VAL A 54 10.76 -2.88 9.35
CA VAL A 54 9.33 -2.62 9.12
C VAL A 54 8.69 -3.75 8.33
N LEU A 55 9.31 -4.20 7.25
CA LEU A 55 8.83 -5.33 6.44
C LEU A 55 8.76 -6.64 7.24
N GLY A 56 9.65 -6.84 8.21
CA GLY A 56 9.62 -7.99 9.12
C GLY A 56 8.52 -7.93 10.19
N SER A 57 7.87 -6.78 10.38
CA SER A 57 6.80 -6.58 11.39
C SER A 57 5.38 -6.63 10.84
N ILE A 58 5.21 -6.67 9.52
CA ILE A 58 3.90 -6.65 8.86
C ILE A 58 3.88 -7.75 7.79
N PRO A 59 2.86 -8.63 7.76
CA PRO A 59 2.69 -9.62 6.70
C PRO A 59 2.73 -8.99 5.30
N ILE A 60 3.40 -9.66 4.38
CA ILE A 60 3.45 -9.26 2.96
C ILE A 60 2.59 -10.24 2.18
N GLU A 61 1.48 -9.75 1.61
CA GLU A 61 0.55 -10.63 0.89
C GLU A 61 0.83 -10.65 -0.61
N PRO A 62 1.01 -11.85 -1.21
CA PRO A 62 1.07 -12.02 -2.66
C PRO A 62 -0.31 -11.82 -3.29
N TRP A 63 -0.34 -11.64 -4.61
CA TRP A 63 -1.59 -11.65 -5.34
C TRP A 63 -2.24 -13.02 -5.34
N ARG A 64 -3.57 -13.02 -5.26
CA ARG A 64 -4.42 -14.21 -5.31
C ARG A 64 -5.58 -13.93 -6.24
N GLU A 65 -6.21 -14.99 -6.74
CA GLU A 65 -7.47 -14.81 -7.47
C GLU A 65 -8.51 -14.13 -6.57
N PRO A 66 -9.30 -13.15 -7.08
CA PRO A 66 -9.48 -12.80 -8.49
C PRO A 66 -8.66 -11.58 -8.99
N PHE A 67 -7.46 -11.34 -8.46
CA PHE A 67 -6.65 -10.14 -8.74
C PHE A 67 -6.53 -9.77 -10.23
N GLY A 68 -6.15 -10.73 -11.08
CA GLY A 68 -5.88 -10.44 -12.50
C GLY A 68 -7.09 -9.90 -13.24
N ARG A 69 -8.28 -10.43 -12.93
CA ARG A 69 -9.55 -9.97 -13.49
C ARG A 69 -9.87 -8.54 -13.04
N ILE A 70 -9.77 -8.27 -11.73
CA ILE A 70 -10.03 -6.94 -11.16
C ILE A 70 -9.07 -5.90 -11.72
N TYR A 71 -7.77 -6.22 -11.80
CA TYR A 71 -6.79 -5.32 -12.41
C TYR A 71 -7.16 -4.96 -13.85
N ALA A 72 -7.53 -5.94 -14.67
CA ALA A 72 -7.90 -5.70 -16.07
C ALA A 72 -9.14 -4.81 -16.20
N GLU A 73 -10.18 -5.09 -15.41
CA GLU A 73 -11.42 -4.29 -15.36
C GLU A 73 -11.13 -2.84 -14.95
N LEU A 74 -10.34 -2.64 -13.89
CA LEU A 74 -9.95 -1.31 -13.40
C LEU A 74 -9.10 -0.55 -14.42
N ARG A 75 -8.08 -1.19 -15.00
CA ARG A 75 -7.19 -0.57 -15.98
C ARG A 75 -7.99 -0.05 -17.17
N LEU A 76 -8.84 -0.91 -17.73
CA LEU A 76 -9.68 -0.56 -18.88
C LEU A 76 -10.67 0.55 -18.55
N GLY A 77 -11.28 0.51 -17.36
CA GLY A 77 -12.19 1.55 -16.87
C GLY A 77 -11.53 2.92 -16.79
N LEU A 78 -10.36 3.00 -16.15
CA LEU A 78 -9.60 4.25 -16.01
C LEU A 78 -9.10 4.79 -17.35
N GLU A 79 -8.64 3.93 -18.25
CA GLU A 79 -8.19 4.33 -19.59
C GLU A 79 -9.36 4.91 -20.41
N ARG A 80 -10.53 4.27 -20.37
CA ARG A 80 -11.75 4.77 -21.04
C ARG A 80 -12.24 6.10 -20.46
N ALA A 81 -12.09 6.29 -19.15
CA ALA A 81 -12.45 7.52 -18.47
C ALA A 81 -11.41 8.64 -18.65
N GLY A 82 -10.23 8.35 -19.20
CA GLY A 82 -9.14 9.33 -19.34
C GLY A 82 -8.53 9.77 -18.00
N THR A 83 -8.62 8.93 -16.96
CA THR A 83 -8.19 9.25 -15.59
C THR A 83 -7.10 8.29 -15.08
N PRO A 84 -5.98 8.12 -15.80
CA PRO A 84 -4.99 7.10 -15.49
C PRO A 84 -4.37 7.31 -14.10
N ILE A 85 -4.27 6.23 -13.33
CA ILE A 85 -3.55 6.15 -12.05
C ILE A 85 -2.12 5.63 -12.29
N GLY A 86 -1.18 5.94 -11.41
CA GLY A 86 0.16 5.37 -11.45
C GLY A 86 0.15 3.84 -11.53
N ALA A 87 1.09 3.24 -12.26
CA ALA A 87 1.06 1.80 -12.54
C ALA A 87 1.13 0.95 -11.25
N ASN A 88 1.97 1.32 -10.30
CA ASN A 88 2.08 0.63 -9.02
C ASN A 88 0.84 0.88 -8.12
N ASP A 89 0.34 2.12 -8.09
CA ASP A 89 -0.89 2.46 -7.38
C ASP A 89 -2.09 1.66 -7.91
N LEU A 90 -2.17 1.45 -9.23
CA LEU A 90 -3.18 0.56 -9.82
C LEU A 90 -3.07 -0.87 -9.28
N LEU A 91 -1.86 -1.42 -9.22
CA LEU A 91 -1.63 -2.78 -8.72
C LEU A 91 -2.00 -2.89 -7.23
N ILE A 92 -1.64 -1.89 -6.42
CA ILE A 92 -1.97 -1.82 -5.00
C ILE A 92 -3.49 -1.72 -4.79
N GLY A 93 -4.15 -0.83 -5.53
CA GLY A 93 -5.60 -0.65 -5.45
C GLY A 93 -6.37 -1.88 -5.93
N ALA A 94 -5.90 -2.53 -7.01
CA ALA A 94 -6.48 -3.77 -7.50
C ALA A 94 -6.34 -4.92 -6.50
N GLN A 95 -5.20 -5.03 -5.82
CA GLN A 95 -5.03 -6.02 -4.75
C GLN A 95 -5.98 -5.76 -3.58
N ALA A 96 -6.07 -4.52 -3.10
CA ALA A 96 -6.98 -4.17 -2.02
C ALA A 96 -8.45 -4.49 -2.37
N LEU A 97 -8.87 -4.21 -3.60
CA LEU A 97 -10.20 -4.58 -4.11
C LEU A 97 -10.40 -6.10 -4.19
N ALA A 98 -9.41 -6.84 -4.69
CA ALA A 98 -9.48 -8.30 -4.79
C ALA A 98 -9.57 -8.99 -3.43
N ASP A 99 -8.87 -8.43 -2.44
CA ASP A 99 -8.85 -8.95 -1.07
C ASP A 99 -10.05 -8.44 -0.24
N GLY A 100 -10.89 -7.54 -0.79
CA GLY A 100 -11.99 -6.90 -0.05
C GLY A 100 -11.49 -6.05 1.13
N SER A 101 -10.29 -5.49 1.01
CA SER A 101 -9.58 -4.80 2.08
C SER A 101 -9.71 -3.28 1.98
N VAL A 102 -9.56 -2.60 3.13
CA VAL A 102 -9.45 -1.14 3.20
C VAL A 102 -8.02 -0.73 2.83
N LEU A 103 -7.86 0.15 1.84
CA LEU A 103 -6.56 0.71 1.50
C LEU A 103 -6.19 1.85 2.44
N VAL A 104 -5.10 1.69 3.18
CA VAL A 104 -4.56 2.77 4.02
C VAL A 104 -3.46 3.52 3.29
N THR A 105 -3.68 4.79 2.99
CA THR A 105 -2.72 5.62 2.23
C THR A 105 -2.75 7.10 2.62
N ASP A 106 -1.62 7.78 2.47
CA ASP A 106 -1.50 9.22 2.56
C ASP A 106 -1.70 9.93 1.20
N ASN A 107 -1.84 9.17 0.11
CA ASN A 107 -2.12 9.65 -1.25
C ASN A 107 -3.59 9.39 -1.66
N THR A 108 -4.56 9.78 -0.83
CA THR A 108 -5.98 9.43 -1.07
C THR A 108 -6.50 9.86 -2.45
N ARG A 109 -6.10 11.05 -2.89
CA ARG A 109 -6.52 11.65 -4.18
C ARG A 109 -6.30 10.75 -5.40
N GLU A 110 -5.22 9.96 -5.40
CA GLU A 110 -4.90 9.08 -6.51
C GLU A 110 -5.83 7.86 -6.54
N PHE A 111 -6.13 7.31 -5.37
CA PHE A 111 -6.97 6.14 -5.18
C PHE A 111 -8.48 6.44 -5.17
N GLU A 112 -8.90 7.67 -4.90
CA GLU A 112 -10.29 8.14 -5.01
C GLU A 112 -10.92 7.91 -6.39
N ARG A 113 -10.09 7.65 -7.42
CA ARG A 113 -10.53 7.28 -8.78
C ARG A 113 -11.03 5.84 -8.88
N LEU A 114 -10.74 5.01 -7.88
CA LEU A 114 -11.18 3.62 -7.78
C LEU A 114 -12.46 3.60 -6.93
N THR A 115 -13.61 3.71 -7.57
CA THR A 115 -14.90 3.99 -6.90
C THR A 115 -15.33 2.97 -5.87
N ASP A 116 -14.94 1.70 -6.03
CA ASP A 116 -15.33 0.62 -5.12
C ASP A 116 -14.31 0.41 -3.98
N LEU A 117 -13.23 1.19 -3.96
CA LEU A 117 -12.16 1.03 -2.98
C LEU A 117 -12.45 1.85 -1.72
N THR A 118 -12.48 1.20 -0.56
CA THR A 118 -12.53 1.90 0.73
C THR A 118 -11.14 2.38 1.10
N ILE A 119 -11.00 3.67 1.42
CA ILE A 119 -9.71 4.30 1.68
C ILE A 119 -9.72 4.95 3.07
N GLU A 120 -8.64 4.75 3.82
CA GLU A 120 -8.39 5.45 5.08
C GLU A 120 -7.04 6.16 5.07
N ASN A 121 -6.95 7.31 5.76
CA ASN A 121 -5.70 8.02 5.97
C ASN A 121 -5.33 8.00 7.45
N TRP A 122 -4.33 7.19 7.82
CA TRP A 122 -3.86 7.09 9.21
C TRP A 122 -2.73 8.07 9.56
N VAL A 123 -2.20 8.81 8.57
CA VAL A 123 -1.15 9.81 8.79
C VAL A 123 -1.75 11.16 9.18
N ARG A 124 -2.92 11.48 8.61
CA ARG A 124 -3.74 12.65 8.91
C ARG A 124 -5.18 12.15 9.17
N PRO A 125 -5.42 11.52 10.33
CA PRO A 125 -6.75 11.02 10.69
C PRO A 125 -7.75 12.16 10.89
#